data_AF-A0A7W0RN23-F1
#
_entry.id   AF-A0A7W0RN23-F1
#
_cell.length_a   1.000
_cell.length_b   1.000
_cell.length_c   1.000
_cell.angle_alpha   90.00
_cell.angle_beta   90.00
_cell.angle_gamma   90.00
#
_symmetry.space_group_name_H-M   'P 1'
#
loop_
_entity.id
_entity.type
_entity.pdbx_description
1 polymer ?
#
loop_
_entity_poly.entity_id
_entity_poly.type
_entity_poly.pdbx_seq_one_letter_code
_entity_poly.pdbx_strand_id
1 'polypeptide(L)' 'MKLVGRVDMTGNPLLMLTVLAAMLGVQFLALGLLGELGTRIFYEVRGGEPYTIRETLNFDPPELMVRRAA' A
#
# COMPACT_ATOMS: atom_id res chain seq x y z
N MET A 1 -22.25 -3.34 -34.83
CA MET A 1 -22.44 -4.41 -35.85
C MET A 1 -23.65 -5.33 -35.62
N LYS A 2 -24.47 -5.13 -34.58
CA LYS A 2 -25.73 -5.89 -34.40
C LYS A 2 -26.80 -5.56 -35.46
N LEU A 3 -26.84 -4.30 -35.91
CA LEU A 3 -27.80 -3.77 -36.88
C LEU A 3 -27.51 -4.18 -38.34
N VAL A 4 -26.28 -4.60 -38.66
CA VAL A 4 -25.88 -4.94 -40.04
C VAL A 4 -25.53 -6.42 -40.19
N GLY A 5 -24.98 -7.07 -39.15
CA GLY A 5 -24.50 -8.46 -39.24
C GLY A 5 -25.31 -9.50 -38.44
N ARG A 6 -26.31 -9.10 -37.62
CA ARG A 6 -27.02 -9.99 -36.69
C ARG A 6 -26.10 -10.83 -35.76
N VAL A 7 -24.85 -10.40 -35.53
CA VAL A 7 -23.92 -11.09 -34.62
C VAL A 7 -24.03 -10.50 -33.21
N ASP A 8 -24.36 -11.35 -32.24
CA ASP A 8 -24.41 -11.03 -30.81
C ASP A 8 -22.99 -10.94 -30.22
N MET A 9 -22.57 -9.73 -29.80
CA MET A 9 -21.26 -9.55 -29.17
C MET A 9 -21.19 -10.16 -27.75
N THR A 10 -22.33 -10.35 -27.09
CA THR A 10 -22.44 -10.96 -25.76
C THR A 10 -22.09 -12.45 -25.72
N GLY A 11 -22.12 -13.15 -26.86
CA GLY A 11 -21.65 -14.53 -26.97
C GLY A 11 -20.14 -14.65 -27.19
N ASN A 12 -19.43 -13.52 -27.38
CA ASN A 12 -17.99 -13.52 -27.60
C ASN A 12 -17.24 -13.61 -26.25
N PRO A 13 -16.56 -14.73 -25.95
CA PRO A 13 -15.84 -14.91 -24.69
C PRO A 13 -14.71 -13.88 -24.52
N LEU A 14 -14.12 -13.36 -25.60
CA LEU A 14 -13.08 -12.33 -25.53
C LEU A 14 -13.63 -10.99 -25.02
N LEU A 15 -14.89 -10.67 -25.30
CA LEU A 15 -15.53 -9.46 -24.79
C LEU A 15 -15.68 -9.54 -23.26
N MET A 16 -16.18 -10.68 -22.76
CA MET A 16 -16.37 -10.91 -21.33
C MET A 16 -15.02 -10.91 -20.59
N LEU A 17 -13.99 -11.55 -21.17
CA LEU A 17 -12.64 -11.52 -20.64
C LEU A 17 -12.07 -10.10 -20.57
N THR A 18 -12.33 -9.28 -21.60
CA THR A 18 -11.86 -7.88 -21.65
C THR A 18 -12.50 -7.04 -20.56
N VAL A 19 -13.81 -7.17 -20.35
CA VAL A 19 -14.51 -6.47 -19.26
C VAL A 19 -13.97 -6.90 -17.91
N LEU A 20 -13.80 -8.22 -17.69
CA LEU A 20 -13.21 -8.75 -16.47
C LEU A 20 -11.79 -8.20 -16.23
N ALA A 21 -10.94 -8.24 -17.24
CA ALA A 21 -9.56 -7.74 -17.16
C ALA A 21 -9.51 -6.23 -16.88
N ALA A 22 -10.39 -5.43 -17.50
CA ALA A 22 -10.49 -4.00 -17.23
C ALA A 22 -10.91 -3.73 -15.79
N MET A 23 -11.91 -4.46 -15.28
CA MET A 23 -12.35 -4.35 -13.88
C MET A 23 -11.23 -4.72 -12.90
N LEU A 24 -10.54 -5.84 -13.14
CA LEU A 24 -9.41 -6.26 -12.32
C LEU A 24 -8.25 -5.26 -12.37
N GLY A 25 -7.97 -4.68 -13.53
CA GLY A 25 -6.94 -3.65 -13.69
C GLY A 25 -7.21 -2.43 -12.81
N VAL A 26 -8.45 -1.91 -12.84
CA VAL A 26 -8.84 -0.79 -11.97
C VAL A 26 -8.75 -1.18 -10.49
N GLN A 27 -9.18 -2.39 -10.13
CA GLN A 27 -9.09 -2.88 -8.75
C GLN A 27 -7.65 -3.00 -8.28
N PHE A 28 -6.73 -3.53 -9.09
CA PHE A 28 -5.32 -3.63 -8.73
C PHE A 28 -4.65 -2.27 -8.59
N LEU A 29 -5.00 -1.29 -9.42
CA LEU A 29 -4.52 0.09 -9.25
C LEU A 29 -5.00 0.68 -7.92
N ALA A 30 -6.28 0.51 -7.58
CA ALA A 30 -6.83 0.97 -6.31
C ALA A 30 -6.17 0.29 -5.11
N LEU A 31 -6.01 -1.04 -5.16
CA LEU A 31 -5.35 -1.82 -4.11
C LEU A 31 -3.88 -1.42 -3.94
N GLY A 32 -3.17 -1.15 -5.04
CA GLY A 32 -1.78 -0.67 -5.01
C GLY A 32 -1.64 0.67 -4.29
N LEU A 33 -2.51 1.63 -4.64
CA LEU A 33 -2.53 2.94 -3.97
C LEU A 33 -2.88 2.82 -2.48
N LEU A 34 -3.86 1.99 -2.14
CA LEU A 34 -4.22 1.71 -0.74
C LEU A 34 -3.07 1.05 0.02
N GLY A 35 -2.31 0.16 -0.62
CA GLY A 35 -1.14 -0.48 -0.03
C GLY A 35 -0.02 0.52 0.29
N GLU A 36 0.27 1.44 -0.63
CA GLU A 36 1.25 2.52 -0.40
C GLU A 36 0.82 3.40 0.79
N LEU A 37 -0.42 3.87 0.77
CA LEU A 37 -1.00 4.69 1.83
C LEU A 37 -0.99 3.95 3.17
N GLY A 38 -1.38 2.68 3.19
CA GLY A 38 -1.38 1.85 4.39
C GLY A 38 0.02 1.65 4.96
N THR A 39 1.03 1.46 4.10
CA THR A 39 2.42 1.35 4.52
C THR A 39 2.92 2.64 5.15
N ARG A 40 2.60 3.79 4.55
CA ARG A 40 2.95 5.10 5.11
C ARG A 40 2.29 5.31 6.46
N ILE A 41 0.98 5.10 6.56
CA ILE A 41 0.25 5.19 7.84
C ILE A 41 0.89 4.27 8.89
N PHE A 42 1.20 3.03 8.53
CA PHE A 42 1.76 2.06 9.49
C PHE A 42 3.11 2.51 10.06
N TYR A 43 4.03 3.02 9.23
CA TYR A 43 5.35 3.44 9.69
C TYR A 43 5.38 4.86 10.27
N GLU A 44 4.58 5.76 9.72
CA GLU A 44 4.57 7.19 10.10
C GLU A 44 3.76 7.42 11.37
N VAL A 45 2.62 6.72 11.56
CA VAL A 45 1.81 6.82 12.79
C VAL A 45 2.45 6.06 13.95
N ARG A 46 3.27 5.03 13.69
CA ARG A 46 3.90 4.25 14.76
C ARG A 46 4.87 5.05 15.61
N GLY A 47 5.39 6.19 15.12
CA GLY A 47 6.17 7.19 15.89
C GLY A 47 7.43 6.69 16.62
N GLY A 48 7.68 5.39 16.62
CA GLY A 48 8.81 4.75 17.28
C GLY A 48 10.02 4.74 16.37
N GLU A 49 11.19 4.96 16.95
CA GLU A 49 12.44 4.88 16.21
C GLU A 49 12.56 3.52 15.51
N PRO A 50 13.01 3.49 14.24
CA PRO A 50 13.08 2.25 13.45
C PRO A 50 14.15 1.27 13.98
N TYR A 51 14.85 1.64 15.04
CA TYR A 51 15.89 0.87 15.70
C TYR A 51 15.73 0.97 17.22
N THR A 52 16.24 -0.03 17.91
CA THR A 52 16.41 0.00 19.36
C THR A 52 17.90 0.02 19.68
N ILE A 53 18.31 0.85 20.63
CA ILE A 53 19.71 0.92 21.06
C ILE A 53 19.93 -0.12 22.15
N ARG A 54 20.75 -1.14 21.87
CA ARG A 54 21.12 -2.17 22.86
C ARG A 54 22.11 -1.62 23.90
N GLU A 55 23.10 -0.87 23.44
CA GLU A 55 24.22 -0.40 24.26
C GLU A 55 24.87 0.80 23.56
N THR A 56 25.27 1.82 24.32
CA THR A 56 26.08 2.95 23.86
C THR A 56 27.48 2.84 24.46
N LEU A 57 28.53 3.04 23.65
CA LEU A 57 29.93 3.02 24.10
C LEU A 57 30.55 4.38 23.78
N ASN A 58 31.18 5.01 24.77
CA ASN A 58 31.81 6.34 24.65
C ASN A 58 30.85 7.49 24.26
N PHE A 59 29.57 7.41 24.63
CA PHE A 59 28.61 8.51 24.49
C PHE A 59 28.36 9.16 25.85
N ASP A 60 28.19 10.48 25.87
CA ASP A 60 27.73 11.19 27.06
C ASP A 60 26.30 10.71 27.43
N PRO A 61 25.97 10.61 28.74
CA PRO A 61 24.64 10.19 29.16
C PRO A 61 23.60 11.18 28.60
N PRO A 62 22.48 10.71 28.04
CA PRO A 62 21.45 11.60 27.56
C PRO A 62 20.93 12.47 28.71
N GLU A 63 20.78 13.79 28.47
CA GLU A 63 20.34 14.77 29.49
C GLU A 63 19.07 14.34 30.25
N LEU A 64 18.22 13.54 29.60
CA LEU A 64 16.98 13.00 30.18
C LEU A 64 17.22 12.00 31.32
N MET A 65 18.36 11.28 31.34
CA MET A 65 18.76 10.43 32.47
C MET A 65 19.28 11.29 33.64
N VAL A 66 20.03 12.36 33.34
CA VAL A 66 20.61 13.25 34.36
C VAL A 66 19.52 13.95 35.18
N ARG A 67 18.45 14.42 34.53
CA ARG A 67 17.33 15.10 35.21
C ARG A 67 16.44 14.19 36.06
N ARG A 68 16.46 12.88 35.85
CA ARG A 68 15.64 11.92 36.64
C ARG A 68 16.36 11.40 37.89
N ALA A 69 17.65 11.70 38.04
CA ALA A 69 18.48 11.23 39.14
C ALA A 69 18.77 12.31 40.21
N ALA A 70 18.24 13.53 40.04
CA ALA A 70 18.33 14.65 40.98
C ALA A 70 16.98 14.90 41.65
#